data_AF-A0A816JH10-F1
#
_entry.id   AF-A0A816JH10-F1
#
_cell.length_a   1.000
_cell.length_b   1.000
_cell.length_c   1.000
_cell.angle_alpha   90.00
_cell.angle_beta   90.00
_cell.angle_gamma   90.00
#
_symmetry.space_group_name_H-M   'P 1'
#
loop_
_entity.id
_entity.type
_entity.pdbx_description
1 polymer ?
#
loop_
_entity_poly.entity_id
_entity_poly.type
_entity_poly.pdbx_seq_one_letter_code
_entity_poly.pdbx_strand_id
1 'polypeptide(L)'
;MKLVTRNEKNVSCGTHHLQRHLETCPKKPPKEAKDAYDHKRDREMVSEVIIYHDLPFRYVEYEKVRQRDKYLNPECQPICRQTAAPDVYKRYEVEKEELKKVFARHTARVCFTSDLWTSHPNSMGYICLTAHFIDDGWNLQSKILAFCDLKPPHTGEEIANKILECMMEWG
;
A
#
# COMPACT_ATOMS: atom_id res chain seq x y z
N MET A 1 25.92 -37.60 16.80
CA MET A 1 26.44 -37.07 15.52
C MET A 1 27.13 -35.74 15.82
N LYS A 2 28.46 -35.68 15.77
CA LYS A 2 29.24 -34.45 15.99
C LYS A 2 29.42 -33.76 14.63
N LEU A 3 28.89 -32.55 14.48
CA LEU A 3 29.09 -31.74 13.29
C LEU A 3 30.50 -31.13 13.34
N VAL A 4 31.26 -31.39 12.29
CA VAL A 4 32.61 -30.89 12.04
C VAL A 4 32.54 -29.37 11.85
N THR A 5 33.29 -28.61 12.65
CA THR A 5 33.49 -27.18 12.45
C THR A 5 34.37 -26.95 11.22
N ARG A 6 33.80 -26.34 10.19
CA ARG A 6 34.54 -25.89 9.00
C ARG A 6 35.29 -24.62 9.39
N ASN A 7 36.61 -24.71 9.50
CA ASN A 7 37.49 -23.58 9.71
C ASN A 7 37.53 -22.76 8.42
N GLU A 8 36.76 -21.68 8.36
CA GLU A 8 36.79 -20.74 7.24
C GLU A 8 38.11 -19.97 7.28
N LYS A 9 39.04 -20.37 6.41
CA LYS A 9 40.25 -19.62 6.14
C LYS A 9 39.83 -18.26 5.56
N ASN A 10 40.14 -17.19 6.29
CA ASN A 10 40.06 -15.81 5.81
C ASN A 10 40.92 -15.68 4.53
N VAL A 11 40.27 -15.73 3.36
CA VAL A 11 40.91 -15.40 2.10
C VAL A 11 40.99 -13.87 2.03
N SER A 12 42.13 -13.30 2.38
CA SER A 12 42.35 -11.85 2.28
C SER A 12 42.39 -11.45 0.80
N CYS A 13 41.29 -10.91 0.29
CA CYS A 13 41.24 -10.30 -1.02
C CYS A 13 42.26 -9.13 -1.09
N GLY A 14 42.98 -9.00 -2.21
CA GLY A 14 44.15 -8.13 -2.42
C GLY A 14 43.91 -6.61 -2.37
N THR A 15 42.87 -6.13 -1.69
CA THR A 15 42.49 -4.71 -1.61
C THR A 15 43.23 -3.94 -0.53
N HIS A 16 44.16 -4.56 0.21
CA HIS A 16 44.91 -3.94 1.31
C HIS A 16 45.70 -2.69 0.86
N HIS A 17 46.26 -2.72 -0.35
CA HIS A 17 47.04 -1.61 -0.90
C HIS A 17 46.15 -0.41 -1.27
N LEU A 18 44.94 -0.68 -1.77
CA LEU A 18 43.95 0.34 -2.09
C LEU A 18 43.38 0.98 -0.82
N GLN A 19 43.08 0.18 0.21
CA GLN A 19 42.60 0.68 1.50
C GLN A 19 43.61 1.63 2.15
N ARG A 20 44.89 1.26 2.18
CA ARG A 20 45.97 2.10 2.71
C ARG A 20 46.19 3.37 1.88
N HIS A 21 46.03 3.29 0.55
CA HIS A 21 46.07 4.47 -0.30
C HIS A 21 44.90 5.42 -0.02
N LEU A 22 43.67 4.91 0.16
CA LEU A 22 42.48 5.71 0.50
C LEU A 22 42.59 6.43 1.87
N GLU A 23 43.48 6.02 2.75
CA GLU A 23 43.77 6.71 4.02
C GLU A 23 44.62 7.97 3.82
N THR A 24 45.48 8.00 2.80
CA THR A 24 46.42 9.09 2.54
C THR A 24 46.11 9.87 1.26
N CYS A 25 45.15 9.39 0.45
CA CYS A 25 44.84 9.96 -0.85
C CYS A 25 44.26 11.38 -0.72
N PRO A 26 44.91 12.41 -1.30
CA PRO A 26 44.40 13.79 -1.28
C PRO A 26 43.15 13.99 -2.14
N LYS A 27 42.80 13.01 -3.00
CA LYS A 27 41.60 12.99 -3.85
C LYS A 27 40.59 11.91 -3.40
N LYS A 28 40.62 11.51 -2.13
CA LYS A 28 39.68 10.52 -1.60
C LYS A 28 38.25 10.97 -1.92
N PRO A 29 37.43 10.15 -2.61
CA PRO A 29 36.03 10.47 -2.77
C PRO A 29 35.41 10.58 -1.37
N PRO A 30 34.47 11.52 -1.14
CA PRO A 30 33.67 11.50 0.07
C PRO A 30 33.13 10.09 0.27
N LYS A 31 33.14 9.57 1.51
CA LYS A 31 32.35 8.37 1.78
C LYS A 31 30.93 8.73 1.35
N GLU A 32 30.40 8.01 0.36
CA GLU A 32 28.99 8.11 0.01
C GLU A 32 28.22 7.87 1.32
N ALA A 33 27.54 8.92 1.78
CA ALA A 33 26.73 8.81 2.97
C ALA A 33 25.60 7.85 2.61
N LYS A 34 25.45 6.78 3.39
CA LYS A 34 24.24 5.98 3.30
C LYS A 34 23.07 6.90 3.66
N ASP A 35 22.09 7.01 2.79
CA ASP A 35 20.87 7.75 3.10
C ASP A 35 20.30 7.25 4.42
N ALA A 36 19.99 8.18 5.32
CA ALA A 36 19.40 7.85 6.60
C ALA A 36 18.05 7.15 6.38
N TYR A 37 17.75 6.15 7.20
CA TYR A 37 16.45 5.48 7.14
C TYR A 37 15.31 6.46 7.44
N ASP A 38 14.43 6.68 6.46
CA ASP A 38 13.20 7.44 6.63
C ASP A 38 12.02 6.50 6.89
N HIS A 39 11.62 6.41 8.15
CA HIS A 39 10.49 5.58 8.57
C HIS A 39 9.15 6.02 7.96
N LYS A 40 8.98 7.31 7.68
CA LYS A 40 7.75 7.81 7.05
C LYS A 40 7.66 7.32 5.62
N ARG A 41 8.76 7.41 4.87
CA ARG A 41 8.81 6.91 3.49
C ARG A 41 8.61 5.40 3.43
N ASP A 42 9.18 4.66 4.38
CA ASP A 42 8.97 3.21 4.51
C ASP A 42 7.49 2.85 4.71
N ARG A 43 6.79 3.56 5.62
CA ARG A 43 5.35 3.37 5.84
C ARG A 43 4.52 3.62 4.57
N GLU A 44 4.83 4.68 3.81
CA GLU A 44 4.16 4.97 2.54
C GLU A 44 4.32 3.81 1.54
N MET A 45 5.55 3.31 1.36
CA MET A 45 5.83 2.17 0.46
C MET A 45 5.14 0.89 0.95
N VAL A 46 5.10 0.65 2.26
CA VAL A 46 4.42 -0.52 2.83
C VAL A 46 2.91 -0.46 2.58
N SER A 47 2.28 0.71 2.68
CA SER A 47 0.87 0.89 2.30
C SER A 47 0.64 0.58 0.82
N GLU A 48 1.53 1.03 -0.07
CA GLU A 48 1.44 0.71 -1.50
C GLU A 48 1.55 -0.80 -1.75
N VAL A 49 2.48 -1.48 -1.08
CA VAL A 49 2.63 -2.95 -1.18
C VAL A 49 1.38 -3.67 -0.69
N ILE A 50 0.79 -3.22 0.42
CA ILE A 50 -0.45 -3.79 0.95
C ILE A 50 -1.59 -3.64 -0.05
N ILE A 51 -1.77 -2.44 -0.61
CA ILE A 51 -2.85 -2.14 -1.57
C ILE A 51 -2.65 -2.92 -2.86
N TYR A 52 -1.45 -2.86 -3.44
CA TYR A 52 -1.17 -3.40 -4.76
C TYR A 52 -1.27 -4.94 -4.81
N HIS A 53 -0.90 -5.60 -3.71
CA HIS A 53 -0.90 -7.07 -3.62
C HIS A 53 -2.07 -7.64 -2.80
N ASP A 54 -3.04 -6.80 -2.42
CA ASP A 54 -4.19 -7.18 -1.59
C ASP A 54 -3.79 -7.98 -0.33
N LEU A 55 -2.76 -7.47 0.36
CA LEU A 55 -2.21 -8.16 1.53
C LEU A 55 -3.01 -7.81 2.79
N PRO A 56 -3.14 -8.74 3.75
CA PRO A 56 -3.73 -8.41 5.02
C PRO A 56 -2.87 -7.35 5.73
N PHE A 57 -3.48 -6.42 6.48
CA PHE A 57 -2.72 -5.44 7.29
C PHE A 57 -1.75 -6.08 8.29
N ARG A 58 -1.91 -7.36 8.62
CA ARG A 58 -0.99 -8.14 9.46
C ARG A 58 0.32 -8.49 8.74
N TYR A 59 0.41 -8.32 7.42
CA TYR A 59 1.61 -8.60 6.61
C TYR A 59 2.89 -8.02 7.22
N VAL A 60 2.83 -6.77 7.72
CA VAL A 60 3.95 -6.05 8.36
C VAL A 60 4.43 -6.68 9.66
N GLU A 61 3.63 -7.58 10.24
CA GLU A 61 3.92 -8.28 11.49
C GLU A 61 4.44 -9.69 11.27
N TYR A 62 4.48 -10.18 10.02
CA TYR A 62 4.97 -11.52 9.72
C TYR A 62 6.45 -11.63 10.09
N GLU A 63 6.80 -12.72 10.80
CA GLU A 63 8.15 -12.93 11.32
C GLU A 63 9.22 -12.86 10.24
N LYS A 64 8.97 -13.51 9.08
CA LYS A 64 9.92 -13.52 7.94
C LYS A 64 10.00 -12.20 7.20
N VAL A 65 8.93 -11.40 7.20
CA VAL A 65 8.95 -10.04 6.66
C VAL A 65 9.86 -9.17 7.53
N ARG A 66 9.65 -9.16 8.84
CA ARG A 66 10.49 -8.39 9.77
C ARG A 66 11.95 -8.83 9.79
N GLN A 67 12.22 -10.14 9.71
CA GLN A 67 13.58 -10.66 9.60
C GLN A 67 14.27 -10.18 8.32
N ARG A 68 13.57 -10.22 7.19
CA ARG A 68 14.07 -9.69 5.91
C ARG A 68 14.33 -8.19 6.01
N ASP A 69 13.39 -7.41 6.55
CA ASP A 69 13.53 -5.94 6.60
C ASP A 69 14.69 -5.51 7.52
N LYS A 70 14.89 -6.21 8.64
CA LYS A 70 16.07 -6.01 9.51
C LYS A 70 17.39 -6.45 8.86
N TYR A 71 17.37 -7.52 8.08
CA TYR A 71 18.55 -7.95 7.30
C TYR A 71 18.94 -6.92 6.24
N LEU A 72 17.96 -6.35 5.54
CA LEU A 72 18.18 -5.31 4.52
C LEU A 72 18.60 -3.98 5.15
N ASN A 73 17.98 -3.60 6.27
CA ASN A 73 18.36 -2.41 7.02
C ASN A 73 18.17 -2.60 8.53
N PRO A 74 19.26 -2.67 9.32
CA PRO A 74 19.17 -2.79 10.78
C PRO A 74 18.41 -1.65 11.47
N GLU A 75 18.38 -0.46 10.86
CA GLU A 75 17.67 0.72 11.36
C GLU A 75 16.16 0.69 11.08
N CYS A 76 15.68 -0.23 10.24
CA CYS A 76 14.27 -0.36 9.90
C CYS A 76 13.42 -0.55 11.17
N GLN A 77 12.39 0.28 11.33
CA GLN A 77 11.53 0.26 12.50
C GLN A 77 10.30 -0.62 12.21
N PRO A 78 9.89 -1.49 13.15
CA PRO A 78 8.75 -2.37 12.92
C PRO A 78 7.45 -1.58 12.82
N ILE A 79 6.65 -1.87 11.79
CA ILE A 79 5.28 -1.38 11.65
C ILE A 79 4.32 -2.43 12.25
N CYS A 80 3.25 -1.97 12.90
CA CYS A 80 2.18 -2.84 13.39
C CYS A 80 0.91 -2.69 12.56
N ARG A 81 0.02 -3.66 12.68
CA ARG A 81 -1.26 -3.69 11.98
C ARG A 81 -2.09 -2.42 12.22
N GLN A 82 -2.08 -1.93 13.46
CA GLN A 82 -2.82 -0.73 13.88
C GLN A 82 -2.29 0.56 13.24
N THR A 83 -1.04 0.55 12.78
CA THR A 83 -0.44 1.65 12.02
C THR A 83 -0.65 1.47 10.52
N ALA A 84 -0.50 0.25 10.00
CA ALA A 84 -0.67 -0.03 8.58
C ALA A 84 -2.09 0.26 8.07
N ALA A 85 -3.12 -0.08 8.85
CA ALA A 85 -4.52 0.16 8.48
C ALA A 85 -4.84 1.66 8.24
N PRO A 86 -4.57 2.59 9.18
CA PRO A 86 -4.80 4.01 8.94
C PRO A 86 -3.90 4.60 7.85
N ASP A 87 -2.69 4.07 7.62
CA ASP A 87 -1.83 4.54 6.53
C ASP A 87 -2.40 4.18 5.16
N VAL A 88 -2.91 2.96 5.01
CA VAL A 88 -3.65 2.54 3.81
C VAL A 88 -4.89 3.40 3.62
N TYR A 89 -5.65 3.64 4.69
CA TYR A 89 -6.84 4.50 4.65
C TYR A 89 -6.50 5.94 4.22
N LYS A 90 -5.39 6.49 4.72
CA LYS A 90 -4.92 7.81 4.32
C LYS A 90 -4.59 7.86 2.82
N ARG A 91 -4.04 6.78 2.25
CA ARG A 91 -3.80 6.70 0.80
C ARG A 91 -5.11 6.72 0.02
N TYR A 92 -6.13 6.02 0.50
CA TYR A 92 -7.48 6.07 -0.07
C TYR A 92 -8.06 7.49 -0.05
N GLU A 93 -7.97 8.22 1.06
CA GLU A 93 -8.47 9.61 1.15
C GLU A 93 -7.80 10.53 0.12
N VAL A 94 -6.48 10.38 -0.08
CA VAL A 94 -5.76 11.14 -1.13
C VAL A 94 -6.29 10.80 -2.52
N GLU A 95 -6.44 9.51 -2.85
CA GLU A 95 -6.96 9.09 -4.15
C GLU A 95 -8.43 9.48 -4.36
N LYS A 96 -9.25 9.48 -3.31
CA LYS A 96 -10.65 9.95 -3.33
C LYS A 96 -10.72 11.42 -3.74
N GLU A 97 -9.89 12.26 -3.14
CA GLU A 97 -9.85 13.69 -3.47
C GLU A 97 -9.33 13.95 -4.89
N GLU A 98 -8.35 13.18 -5.38
CA GLU A 98 -7.91 13.27 -6.77
C GLU A 98 -9.01 12.82 -7.75
N LEU A 99 -9.73 11.74 -7.44
CA LEU A 99 -10.82 11.26 -8.27
C LEU A 99 -12.01 12.23 -8.30
N LYS A 100 -12.32 12.92 -7.19
CA LYS A 100 -13.29 14.02 -7.18
C LYS A 100 -12.90 15.14 -8.15
N LYS A 101 -11.62 15.52 -8.19
CA LYS A 101 -11.11 16.51 -9.17
C LYS A 101 -11.25 16.01 -10.61
N VAL A 102 -11.09 14.71 -10.85
CA VAL A 102 -11.36 14.11 -12.16
C VAL A 102 -12.84 14.29 -12.53
N PHE A 103 -13.77 13.91 -11.65
CA PHE A 103 -15.20 14.07 -11.92
C PHE A 103 -15.62 15.53 -12.09
N ALA A 104 -15.08 16.46 -11.31
CA ALA A 104 -15.39 17.89 -11.43
C ALA A 104 -15.00 18.49 -12.80
N ARG A 105 -14.01 17.91 -13.48
CA ARG A 105 -13.58 18.32 -14.83
C ARG A 105 -14.21 17.47 -15.94
N HIS A 106 -14.78 16.33 -15.59
CA HIS A 106 -15.33 15.39 -16.55
C HIS A 106 -16.65 15.91 -17.11
N THR A 107 -16.77 15.96 -18.44
CA THR A 107 -17.94 16.53 -19.14
C THR A 107 -18.80 15.49 -19.83
N ALA A 108 -18.32 14.24 -19.94
CA ALA A 108 -19.05 13.15 -20.55
C ALA A 108 -19.92 12.41 -19.52
N ARG A 109 -20.61 11.37 -20.00
CA ARG A 109 -21.53 10.58 -19.17
C ARG A 109 -20.75 9.64 -18.25
N VAL A 110 -21.16 9.60 -17.00
CA VAL A 110 -20.76 8.58 -16.03
C VAL A 110 -21.93 7.62 -15.84
N CYS A 111 -21.66 6.32 -15.94
CA CYS A 111 -22.60 5.26 -15.62
C CYS A 111 -22.28 4.67 -14.26
N PHE A 112 -23.31 4.33 -13.48
CA PHE A 112 -23.12 3.69 -12.18
C PHE A 112 -23.69 2.27 -12.21
N THR A 113 -22.96 1.34 -11.59
CA THR A 113 -23.44 -0.01 -11.30
C THR A 113 -23.40 -0.24 -9.81
N SER A 114 -24.46 -0.82 -9.25
CA SER A 114 -24.46 -1.34 -7.89
C SER A 114 -24.42 -2.86 -7.91
N ASP A 115 -23.53 -3.45 -7.13
CA ASP A 115 -23.53 -4.87 -6.82
C ASP A 115 -23.94 -5.05 -5.36
N LEU A 116 -24.90 -5.95 -5.11
CA LEU A 116 -25.47 -6.20 -3.80
C LEU A 116 -25.40 -7.68 -3.49
N TRP A 117 -24.89 -7.99 -2.30
CA TRP A 117 -24.82 -9.36 -1.83
C TRP A 117 -25.02 -9.43 -0.32
N THR A 118 -25.36 -10.63 0.15
CA THR A 118 -25.50 -10.92 1.57
C THR A 118 -24.42 -11.92 1.98
N SER A 119 -23.57 -11.56 2.93
CA SER A 119 -22.59 -12.49 3.48
C SER A 119 -23.27 -13.49 4.42
N HIS A 120 -22.91 -14.75 4.27
CA HIS A 120 -23.24 -15.81 5.23
C HIS A 120 -22.01 -16.05 6.13
N PRO A 121 -22.16 -16.31 7.44
CA PRO A 121 -23.39 -16.70 8.15
C PRO A 121 -24.16 -15.55 8.84
N ASN A 122 -23.62 -14.34 8.88
CA ASN A 122 -24.17 -13.25 9.68
C ASN A 122 -25.33 -12.48 8.99
N SER A 123 -25.73 -12.91 7.79
CA SER A 123 -26.75 -12.26 6.96
C SER A 123 -26.51 -10.75 6.80
N MET A 124 -25.24 -10.33 6.69
CA MET A 124 -24.91 -8.92 6.51
C MET A 124 -25.00 -8.56 5.02
N GLY A 125 -25.87 -7.61 4.69
CA GLY A 125 -25.95 -7.05 3.35
C GLY A 125 -24.77 -6.10 3.09
N TYR A 126 -24.31 -6.08 1.85
CA TYR A 126 -23.33 -5.13 1.36
C TYR A 126 -23.80 -4.55 0.04
N ILE A 127 -23.34 -3.33 -0.23
CA ILE A 127 -23.47 -2.69 -1.53
C ILE A 127 -22.12 -2.13 -1.97
N CYS A 128 -21.74 -2.43 -3.21
CA CYS A 128 -20.61 -1.84 -3.90
C CYS A 128 -21.14 -0.93 -5.01
N LEU A 129 -20.85 0.36 -4.93
CA LEU A 129 -21.16 1.32 -5.98
C LEU A 129 -19.90 1.56 -6.83
N THR A 130 -19.99 1.32 -8.13
CA THR A 130 -18.90 1.52 -9.08
C THR A 130 -19.31 2.53 -10.15
N ALA A 131 -18.44 3.50 -10.42
CA ALA A 131 -18.57 4.45 -11.52
C ALA A 131 -17.76 3.99 -12.74
N HIS A 132 -18.38 4.06 -13.90
CA HIS A 132 -17.80 3.73 -15.20
C HIS A 132 -17.87 4.95 -16.12
N PHE A 133 -16.76 5.32 -16.73
CA PHE A 133 -16.68 6.46 -17.65
C PHE A 133 -15.56 6.28 -18.67
N ILE A 134 -15.63 6.99 -19.80
CA ILE A 134 -14.56 7.03 -20.81
C ILE A 134 -13.72 8.27 -20.54
N ASP A 135 -12.40 8.11 -20.33
CA ASP A 135 -11.51 9.25 -20.13
C ASP A 135 -11.12 9.94 -21.45
N ASP A 136 -10.39 11.06 -21.35
CA ASP A 136 -9.93 11.85 -22.51
C ASP A 136 -9.00 11.05 -23.44
N GLY A 137 -8.38 9.99 -22.93
CA GLY A 137 -7.56 9.04 -23.69
C GLY A 137 -8.38 7.94 -24.37
N TRP A 138 -9.70 8.02 -24.33
CA TRP A 138 -10.64 7.01 -24.85
C TRP A 138 -10.54 5.65 -24.15
N ASN A 139 -10.12 5.64 -22.87
CA ASN A 139 -10.05 4.41 -22.08
C ASN A 139 -11.26 4.29 -21.15
N LEU A 140 -11.79 3.07 -21.03
CA LEU A 140 -12.82 2.76 -20.04
C LEU A 140 -12.19 2.74 -18.65
N GLN A 141 -12.65 3.64 -17.79
CA GLN A 141 -12.32 3.71 -16.39
C GLN A 141 -13.45 3.08 -15.57
N SER A 142 -13.07 2.26 -14.59
CA SER A 142 -13.96 1.67 -13.59
C SER A 142 -13.40 1.97 -12.20
N LYS A 143 -14.18 2.64 -11.35
CA LYS A 143 -13.77 3.11 -10.02
C LYS A 143 -14.82 2.77 -8.97
N ILE A 144 -14.43 2.00 -7.96
CA ILE A 144 -15.28 1.76 -6.79
C ILE A 144 -15.39 3.05 -6.01
N LEU A 145 -16.61 3.56 -5.84
CA LEU A 145 -16.92 4.78 -5.11
C LEU A 145 -17.32 4.51 -3.66
N ALA A 146 -18.00 3.40 -3.43
CA ALA A 146 -18.40 3.00 -2.10
C ALA A 146 -18.44 1.49 -1.98
N PHE A 147 -18.03 1.01 -0.81
CA PHE A 147 -18.23 -0.35 -0.36
C PHE A 147 -18.69 -0.25 1.08
N CYS A 148 -19.97 -0.52 1.35
CA CYS A 148 -20.55 -0.31 2.67
C CYS A 148 -21.56 -1.38 3.03
N ASP A 149 -21.87 -1.46 4.32
CA ASP A 149 -22.93 -2.30 4.83
C ASP A 149 -24.30 -1.77 4.39
N LEU A 150 -25.15 -2.70 3.96
CA LEU A 150 -26.55 -2.45 3.69
C LEU A 150 -27.35 -3.21 4.75
N LYS A 151 -28.03 -2.47 5.63
CA LYS A 151 -28.84 -3.08 6.68
C LYS A 151 -30.20 -3.53 6.11
N PRO A 152 -30.78 -4.64 6.58
CA PRO A 152 -32.15 -4.99 6.25
C PRO A 152 -33.13 -3.90 6.75
N PRO A 153 -34.27 -3.69 6.05
CA PRO A 153 -34.75 -4.44 4.90
C PRO A 153 -34.12 -3.98 3.56
N HIS A 154 -33.93 -4.90 2.61
CA HIS A 154 -33.38 -4.60 1.28
C HIS A 154 -34.49 -4.23 0.27
N THR A 155 -35.31 -3.24 0.60
CA THR A 155 -36.33 -2.74 -0.33
C THR A 155 -35.68 -1.89 -1.42
N GLY A 156 -36.37 -1.69 -2.54
CA GLY A 156 -35.88 -0.80 -3.59
C GLY A 156 -35.65 0.64 -3.12
N GLU A 157 -36.47 1.11 -2.16
CA GLU A 157 -36.33 2.44 -1.55
C GLU A 157 -35.06 2.55 -0.70
N GLU A 158 -34.79 1.59 0.18
CA GLU A 158 -33.57 1.58 1.01
C GLU A 158 -32.30 1.49 0.17
N ILE A 159 -32.33 0.69 -0.90
CA ILE A 159 -31.21 0.58 -1.84
C ILE A 159 -30.99 1.92 -2.56
N ALA A 160 -32.05 2.56 -3.05
CA ALA A 160 -31.96 3.86 -3.73
C ALA A 160 -31.44 4.95 -2.80
N ASN A 161 -31.95 5.01 -1.56
CA ASN A 161 -31.47 5.93 -0.52
C ASN A 161 -29.99 5.69 -0.23
N LYS A 162 -29.56 4.43 -0.12
CA LYS A 162 -28.15 4.12 0.15
C LYS A 162 -27.23 4.54 -0.98
N ILE A 163 -27.63 4.31 -2.23
CA ILE A 163 -26.87 4.77 -3.40
C ILE A 163 -26.78 6.30 -3.39
N LEU A 164 -27.88 7.01 -3.10
CA LEU A 164 -27.90 8.46 -3.04
C LEU A 164 -26.98 9.00 -1.93
N GLU A 165 -27.00 8.41 -0.74
CA GLU A 165 -26.06 8.73 0.35
C GLU A 165 -24.61 8.57 -0.10
N CYS A 166 -24.28 7.44 -0.73
CA CYS A 166 -22.94 7.22 -1.25
C CYS A 166 -22.56 8.30 -2.26
N MET A 167 -23.46 8.68 -3.17
CA MET A 167 -23.20 9.71 -4.18
C MET A 167 -22.97 11.09 -3.55
N MET A 168 -23.66 11.45 -2.47
CA MET A 168 -23.48 12.74 -1.78
C MET A 168 -22.04 12.95 -1.27
N GLU A 169 -21.29 11.88 -0.98
CA GLU A 169 -19.89 11.99 -0.56
C GLU A 169 -18.94 12.42 -1.69
N TRP A 170 -19.39 12.33 -2.95
CA TRP A 170 -18.59 12.55 -4.15
C TRP A 170 -18.79 13.93 -4.79
N GLY A 171 -19.71 14.75 -4.26
CA GLY A 171 -20.01 16.10 -4.73
C GLY A 171 -20.88 16.13 -5.97
#